data_AF-A0A8T5F6S0-F1
#
_entry.id   AF-A0A8T5F6S0-F1
#
_cell.length_a   1.000
_cell.length_b   1.000
_cell.length_c   1.000
_cell.angle_alpha   90.00
_cell.angle_beta   90.00
_cell.angle_gamma   90.00
#
_symmetry.space_group_name_H-M   'P 1'
#
loop_
_entity.id
_entity.type
_entity.pdbx_description
1 polymer ?
#
loop_
_entity_poly.entity_id
_entity_poly.type
_entity_poly.pdbx_seq_one_letter_code
_entity_poly.pdbx_strand_id
1 'polypeptide(L)'
;EITKDLVYEVASAARPKEVKEVLDLSVKGFFADARTLLLKTMLNHGLSGVDIIKQIQREILSLDVEDAKKMRMIEKCGEAEFRLVEGSDEYVQLEALIAGFCR
;
A
#
# COMPACT_ATOMS: atom_id res chain seq x y z
N GLU A 1 11.16 27.57 7.37
CA GLU A 1 10.76 26.38 8.16
C GLU A 1 10.54 25.21 7.22
N ILE A 2 10.93 24.01 7.62
CA ILE A 2 10.64 22.78 6.86
C ILE A 2 9.34 22.21 7.43
N THR A 3 8.26 22.18 6.64
CA THR A 3 6.98 21.59 7.01
C THR A 3 6.97 20.09 6.74
N LYS A 4 6.19 19.32 7.51
CA LYS A 4 6.04 17.86 7.29
C LYS A 4 5.61 17.54 5.86
N ASP A 5 4.74 18.36 5.27
CA ASP A 5 4.27 18.21 3.89
C ASP A 5 5.43 18.31 2.89
N LEU A 6 6.33 19.29 3.05
CA LEU A 6 7.51 19.42 2.20
C LEU A 6 8.46 18.22 2.35
N VAL A 7 8.58 17.64 3.56
CA VAL A 7 9.40 16.44 3.77
C VAL A 7 8.84 15.23 3.01
N TYR A 8 7.52 15.03 3.01
CA TYR A 8 6.89 13.91 2.31
C TYR A 8 6.95 14.07 0.78
N GLU A 9 6.75 15.29 0.27
CA GLU A 9 6.87 15.59 -1.17
C GLU A 9 8.31 15.40 -1.66
N VAL A 10 9.31 15.88 -0.91
CA VAL A 10 10.72 15.73 -1.27
C VAL A 10 11.19 14.27 -1.16
N ALA A 11 10.59 13.48 -0.25
CA ALA A 11 10.95 12.08 -0.05
C ALA A 11 10.24 11.11 -1.01
N SER A 12 9.36 11.59 -1.91
CA SER A 12 8.47 10.74 -2.71
C SER A 12 7.82 9.66 -1.83
N ALA A 13 7.16 10.08 -0.75
CA ALA A 13 6.50 9.20 0.19
C ALA A 13 5.01 9.58 0.29
N ALA A 14 4.11 8.59 0.26
CA ALA A 14 2.70 8.87 0.51
C ALA A 14 2.52 9.37 1.94
N ARG A 15 1.46 10.14 2.15
CA ARG A 15 1.05 10.50 3.51
C ARG A 15 0.57 9.23 4.21
N PRO A 16 1.02 8.93 5.46
CA PRO A 16 0.58 7.75 6.21
C PRO A 16 -0.95 7.58 6.26
N LYS A 17 -1.68 8.70 6.27
CA LYS A 17 -3.16 8.72 6.26
C LYS A 17 -3.77 8.08 5.01
N GLU A 18 -3.20 8.32 3.82
CA GLU A 18 -3.77 7.83 2.55
C GLU A 18 -3.56 6.32 2.40
N VAL A 19 -2.37 5.82 2.77
CA VAL A 19 -2.08 4.38 2.79
C VAL A 19 -2.96 3.66 3.80
N LYS A 20 -3.20 4.26 4.97
CA LYS A 20 -4.11 3.72 5.96
C LYS A 20 -5.55 3.62 5.42
N GLU A 21 -6.01 4.62 4.69
CA GLU A 21 -7.34 4.60 4.07
C GLU A 21 -7.46 3.51 2.99
N VAL A 22 -6.41 3.29 2.17
CA VAL A 22 -6.35 2.16 1.23
C VAL A 22 -6.50 0.83 1.97
N LEU A 23 -5.77 0.65 3.07
CA LEU A 23 -5.83 -0.56 3.88
C LEU A 23 -7.20 -0.74 4.53
N ASP A 24 -7.80 0.32 5.07
CA ASP A 24 -9.13 0.29 5.68
C ASP A 24 -10.22 -0.10 4.67
N LEU A 25 -10.17 0.45 3.44
CA LEU A 25 -11.07 0.05 2.35
C LEU A 25 -10.86 -1.42 1.97
N SER A 26 -9.60 -1.86 1.90
CA SER A 26 -9.24 -3.23 1.56
C SER A 26 -9.79 -4.23 2.58
N VAL A 27 -9.55 -4.01 3.88
CA VAL A 27 -10.02 -4.97 4.91
C VAL A 27 -11.55 -5.01 5.05
N LYS A 28 -12.25 -3.94 4.62
CA LYS A 28 -13.72 -3.88 4.53
C LYS A 28 -14.27 -4.53 3.26
N GLY A 29 -13.42 -4.94 2.32
CA GLY A 29 -13.82 -5.58 1.06
C GLY A 29 -14.17 -4.62 -0.07
N PHE A 30 -13.94 -3.31 0.10
CA PHE A 30 -14.17 -2.29 -0.94
C PHE A 30 -13.02 -2.27 -1.96
N PHE A 31 -12.85 -3.36 -2.70
CA PHE A 31 -11.73 -3.56 -3.63
C PHE A 31 -11.59 -2.42 -4.66
N ALA A 32 -12.67 -2.03 -5.32
CA ALA A 32 -12.64 -1.02 -6.39
C ALA A 32 -12.19 0.35 -5.86
N ASP A 33 -12.66 0.72 -4.67
CA ASP A 33 -12.32 1.98 -4.01
C ASP A 33 -10.87 1.97 -3.52
N ALA A 34 -10.46 0.86 -2.87
CA ALA A 34 -9.08 0.67 -2.41
C ALA A 34 -8.07 0.74 -3.58
N ARG A 35 -8.37 0.06 -4.69
CA ARG A 35 -7.57 0.12 -5.93
C ARG A 35 -7.46 1.54 -6.45
N THR A 36 -8.59 2.23 -6.58
CA THR A 36 -8.64 3.59 -7.14
C THR A 36 -7.81 4.55 -6.30
N LEU A 37 -7.95 4.46 -4.96
CA LEU A 37 -7.20 5.30 -4.04
C LEU A 37 -5.70 4.97 -4.06
N LEU A 38 -5.32 3.69 -4.13
CA LEU A 38 -3.93 3.27 -4.23
C LEU A 38 -3.25 3.87 -5.47
N LEU A 39 -3.85 3.71 -6.65
CA LEU A 39 -3.30 4.22 -7.91
C LEU A 39 -3.21 5.75 -7.88
N LYS A 40 -4.23 6.43 -7.36
CA LYS A 40 -4.21 7.89 -7.18
C LYS A 40 -3.08 8.34 -6.25
N THR A 41 -2.86 7.63 -5.15
CA THR A 41 -1.80 7.92 -4.18
C THR A 41 -0.43 7.77 -4.83
N MET A 42 -0.21 6.70 -5.60
CA MET A 42 1.04 6.50 -6.35
C MET A 42 1.30 7.63 -7.34
N LEU A 43 0.29 7.99 -8.15
CA LEU A 43 0.41 9.05 -9.15
C LEU A 43 0.68 10.42 -8.52
N ASN A 44 0.00 10.75 -7.41
CA ASN A 44 0.15 12.04 -6.75
C ASN A 44 1.53 12.24 -6.13
N HIS A 45 2.17 11.16 -5.66
CA HIS A 45 3.44 11.22 -4.93
C HIS A 45 4.62 10.65 -5.72
N GLY A 46 4.41 10.24 -6.98
CA GLY A 46 5.44 9.67 -7.84
C GLY A 46 6.05 8.38 -7.29
N LEU A 47 5.24 7.52 -6.66
CA LEU A 47 5.72 6.32 -5.98
C LEU A 47 5.91 5.17 -6.96
N SER A 48 7.02 4.45 -6.83
CA SER A 48 7.15 3.15 -7.48
C SER A 48 6.30 2.09 -6.78
N GLY A 49 5.99 0.99 -7.49
CA GLY A 49 5.34 -0.18 -6.90
C GLY A 49 6.06 -0.73 -5.66
N VAL A 50 7.40 -0.72 -5.64
CA VAL A 50 8.19 -1.19 -4.49
C VAL A 50 8.05 -0.23 -3.29
N ASP A 51 8.07 1.08 -3.54
CA ASP A 51 7.96 2.08 -2.47
C ASP A 51 6.60 2.03 -1.79
N ILE A 52 5.52 1.88 -2.56
CA ILE A 52 4.17 1.80 -2.00
C ILE A 52 3.97 0.50 -1.22
N ILE A 53 4.53 -0.64 -1.64
CA ILE A 53 4.47 -1.89 -0.87
C ILE A 53 5.15 -1.73 0.50
N LYS A 54 6.32 -1.08 0.55
CA LYS A 54 7.02 -0.81 1.81
C LYS A 54 6.24 0.12 2.75
N GLN A 55 5.45 1.04 2.18
CA GLN A 55 4.58 1.91 2.97
C GLN A 55 3.36 1.14 3.49
N ILE A 56 2.70 0.37 2.63
CA ILE A 56 1.61 -0.55 3.00
C ILE A 56 2.05 -1.46 4.15
N GLN A 57 3.19 -2.14 4.00
CA GLN A 57 3.70 -3.05 5.03
C GLN A 57 3.89 -2.39 6.40
N ARG A 58 4.41 -1.15 6.42
CA ARG A 58 4.59 -0.38 7.66
C ARG A 58 3.27 -0.06 8.34
N GLU A 59 2.24 0.28 7.56
CA GLU A 59 0.93 0.69 8.09
C GLU A 59 0.05 -0.49 8.53
N ILE A 60 0.29 -1.71 8.04
CA ILE A 60 -0.49 -2.92 8.42
C ILE A 60 -0.53 -3.13 9.94
N LEU A 61 0.58 -2.89 10.64
CA LEU A 61 0.65 -3.09 12.09
C LEU A 61 -0.27 -2.15 12.87
N SER A 62 -0.65 -1.01 12.27
CA SER A 62 -1.55 -0.02 12.86
C SER A 62 -3.04 -0.33 12.67
N LEU A 63 -3.37 -1.38 11.91
CA LEU A 63 -4.76 -1.76 11.63
C LEU A 63 -5.43 -2.39 12.84
N ASP A 64 -6.73 -2.10 12.99
CA ASP A 64 -7.60 -2.71 13.99
C ASP A 64 -8.27 -3.98 13.42
N VAL A 65 -7.45 -5.00 13.18
CA VAL A 65 -7.87 -6.33 12.70
C VAL A 65 -7.12 -7.42 13.46
N GLU A 66 -7.57 -8.67 13.35
CA GLU A 66 -6.92 -9.82 13.97
C GLU A 66 -5.44 -9.93 13.56
N ASP A 67 -4.56 -10.26 14.51
CA ASP A 67 -3.12 -10.38 14.26
C ASP A 67 -2.81 -11.43 13.20
N ALA A 68 -3.57 -12.52 13.14
CA ALA A 68 -3.45 -13.52 12.08
C ALA A 68 -3.73 -12.93 10.68
N LYS A 69 -4.67 -11.98 10.56
CA LYS A 69 -4.91 -11.26 9.30
C LYS A 69 -3.73 -10.34 8.98
N LYS A 70 -3.19 -9.60 9.96
CA LYS A 70 -1.98 -8.78 9.76
C LYS A 70 -0.79 -9.59 9.26
N MET A 71 -0.51 -10.76 9.85
CA MET A 71 0.58 -11.63 9.42
C MET A 71 0.43 -12.08 7.96
N ARG A 72 -0.78 -12.50 7.56
CA ARG A 72 -1.08 -12.86 6.16
C ARG A 72 -0.90 -11.67 5.20
N MET A 73 -1.26 -10.46 5.62
CA MET A 73 -1.08 -9.27 4.79
C MET A 73 0.42 -8.94 4.61
N ILE A 74 1.22 -9.07 5.67
CA ILE A 74 2.68 -8.87 5.62
C ILE A 74 3.35 -9.89 4.69
N GLU A 75 2.97 -11.17 4.78
CA GLU A 75 3.45 -12.23 3.88
C GLU A 75 3.18 -11.87 2.40
N LYS A 76 1.95 -11.43 2.11
CA LYS A 76 1.57 -11.01 0.75
C LYS A 76 2.35 -9.80 0.25
N CYS A 77 2.70 -8.84 1.11
CA CYS A 77 3.59 -7.75 0.73
C CYS A 77 4.96 -8.27 0.28
N GLY A 78 5.53 -9.23 1.00
CA GLY A 78 6.81 -9.86 0.63
C GLY A 78 6.75 -10.59 -0.71
N GLU A 79 5.68 -11.35 -0.97
CA GLU A 79 5.49 -11.98 -2.29
C GLU A 79 5.35 -10.97 -3.41
N ALA A 80 4.59 -9.89 -3.19
CA ALA A 80 4.41 -8.84 -4.19
C ALA A 80 5.72 -8.11 -4.47
N GLU A 81 6.48 -7.72 -3.43
CA GLU A 81 7.79 -7.09 -3.58
C GLU A 81 8.75 -7.99 -4.37
N PHE A 82 8.84 -9.27 -4.02
CA PHE A 82 9.67 -10.24 -4.74
C PHE A 82 9.30 -10.30 -6.23
N ARG A 83 8.01 -10.41 -6.56
CA ARG A 83 7.55 -10.46 -7.96
C ARG A 83 7.87 -9.17 -8.72
N LEU A 84 7.78 -8.00 -8.08
CA LEU A 84 8.18 -6.74 -8.69
C LEU A 84 9.68 -6.69 -8.98
N VAL A 85 10.50 -7.15 -8.04
CA VAL A 85 11.96 -7.23 -8.21
C VAL A 85 12.34 -8.16 -9.37
N GLU A 86 11.59 -9.24 -9.56
CA GLU A 86 11.76 -10.17 -10.70
C GLU A 86 11.24 -9.61 -12.05
N GLY A 87 10.74 -8.36 -12.08
CA GLY A 87 10.31 -7.69 -13.31
C GLY A 87 8.84 -7.90 -13.68
N SER A 88 7.99 -8.26 -12.72
CA SER A 88 6.54 -8.30 -12.95
C SER A 88 5.94 -6.91 -13.16
N ASP A 89 4.78 -6.86 -13.83
CA ASP A 89 4.00 -5.62 -13.98
C ASP A 89 3.54 -5.08 -12.62
N GLU A 90 3.79 -3.79 -12.38
CA GLU A 90 3.52 -3.16 -11.09
C GLU A 90 2.04 -3.10 -10.75
N TYR A 91 1.21 -2.72 -11.71
CA TYR A 91 -0.22 -2.50 -11.49
C TYR A 91 -0.93 -3.82 -11.25
N VAL A 92 -0.58 -4.86 -12.01
CA VAL A 92 -1.12 -6.21 -11.83
C VAL A 92 -0.77 -6.77 -10.44
N GLN A 93 0.48 -6.62 -9.99
CA GLN A 93 0.86 -7.12 -8.66
C GLN A 93 0.20 -6.35 -7.52
N LEU A 94 0.06 -5.02 -7.65
CA LEU A 94 -0.61 -4.21 -6.65
C LEU A 94 -2.11 -4.50 -6.58
N GLU A 95 -2.78 -4.70 -7.72
CA GLU A 95 -4.17 -5.15 -7.74
C GLU A 95 -4.33 -6.53 -7.08
N ALA A 96 -3.42 -7.46 -7.36
CA ALA A 96 -3.41 -8.78 -6.71
C ALA A 96 -3.19 -8.67 -5.19
N LEU A 97 -2.34 -7.75 -4.75
CA LEU A 97 -2.09 -7.47 -3.34
C LEU A 97 -3.35 -6.98 -2.63
N ILE A 98 -4.01 -5.95 -3.18
CA ILE A 98 -5.25 -5.38 -2.64
C ILE A 98 -6.39 -6.42 -2.65
N ALA A 99 -6.53 -7.19 -3.73
CA ALA A 99 -7.49 -8.29 -3.78
C ALA A 99 -7.22 -9.34 -2.69
N GLY A 100 -5.94 -9.60 -2.38
CA GLY A 100 -5.52 -10.48 -1.31
C GLY A 100 -5.88 -9.98 0.09
N PHE A 101 -5.98 -8.66 0.30
CA PHE A 101 -6.37 -8.05 1.57
C PHE A 101 -7.89 -7.99 1.79
N CYS A 102 -8.65 -7.98 0.69
CA CYS A 102 -10.12 -8.03 0.70
C CYS A 102 -10.69 -9.40 1.10
N ARG A 103 -9.84 -10.42 1.22
CA ARG A 103 -10.21 -11.78 1.61
C ARG A 103 -10.08 -12.04 3.11
#